data_AF-A0A6N2M593-F1
#
_entry.id   AF-A0A6N2M593-F1
#
_cell.length_a   1.000
_cell.length_b   1.000
_cell.length_c   1.000
_cell.angle_alpha   90.00
_cell.angle_beta   90.00
_cell.angle_gamma   90.00
#
_symmetry.space_group_name_H-M   'P 1'
#
loop_
_entity.id
_entity.type
_entity.pdbx_description
1 polymer ?
#
loop_
_entity_poly.entity_id
_entity_poly.type
_entity_poly.pdbx_seq_one_letter_code
_entity_poly.pdbx_strand_id
1 'polypeptide(L)'
;MVKLSEKCNIQVPMEVLNLIDDGKNPDEFTKDVISSCIAKNQVTKGKTDAFKSLRKHLLEELDQTFPDEVESYREIRAMSSAEAKRLAQAQSSLPNGDVKVKAEH
;
A
#
# COMPACT_ATOMS: atom_id res chain seq x y z
N MET A 1 -25.59 -10.65 35.78
CA MET A 1 -24.39 -11.21 35.12
C MET A 1 -23.81 -10.21 34.10
N VAL A 2 -23.39 -9.00 34.52
CA VAL A 2 -23.04 -7.91 33.56
C VAL A 2 -21.68 -7.28 33.88
N LYS A 3 -20.60 -8.06 34.09
CA LYS A 3 -19.29 -7.48 34.46
C LYS A 3 -18.06 -8.09 33.78
N LEU A 4 -18.21 -8.76 32.64
CA LEU A 4 -17.07 -9.16 31.79
C LEU A 4 -17.02 -8.41 30.45
N SER A 5 -18.16 -8.04 29.85
CA SER A 5 -18.17 -7.35 28.56
C SER A 5 -17.63 -5.93 28.63
N GLU A 6 -17.80 -5.22 29.76
CA GLU A 6 -17.28 -3.87 29.98
C GLU A 6 -15.73 -3.79 29.91
N LYS A 7 -15.04 -4.93 30.07
CA LYS A 7 -13.59 -5.02 29.95
C LYS A 7 -13.12 -5.46 28.56
N CYS A 8 -14.03 -5.83 27.68
CA CYS A 8 -13.72 -6.39 26.36
C CYS A 8 -14.11 -5.38 25.27
N ASN A 9 -13.27 -4.37 25.07
CA ASN A 9 -13.46 -3.35 24.03
C ASN A 9 -12.88 -3.81 22.68
N ILE A 10 -13.43 -4.91 22.14
CA ILE A 10 -13.02 -5.51 20.86
C ILE A 10 -14.08 -5.21 19.82
N GLN A 11 -13.65 -4.71 18.65
CA GLN A 11 -14.53 -4.60 17.49
C GLN A 11 -14.50 -5.92 16.71
N VAL A 12 -15.66 -6.50 16.49
CA VAL A 12 -15.82 -7.77 15.76
C VAL A 12 -16.41 -7.46 14.38
N PRO A 13 -15.79 -7.90 13.28
CA PRO A 13 -16.36 -7.76 11.95
C PRO A 13 -17.70 -8.50 11.83
N MET A 14 -18.67 -7.90 11.15
CA MET A 14 -19.99 -8.51 10.95
C MET A 14 -19.93 -9.85 10.21
N GLU A 15 -18.94 -10.02 9.32
CA GLU A 15 -18.71 -11.26 8.59
C GLU A 15 -18.38 -12.44 9.52
N VAL A 16 -17.69 -12.17 10.64
CA VAL A 16 -17.41 -13.19 11.66
C VAL A 16 -18.69 -13.57 12.40
N LEU A 17 -19.58 -12.62 12.70
CA LEU A 17 -20.88 -12.91 13.30
C LEU A 17 -21.73 -13.80 12.39
N ASN A 18 -21.79 -13.50 11.09
CA ASN A 18 -22.53 -14.30 10.12
C ASN A 18 -22.03 -15.75 10.06
N LEU A 19 -20.71 -15.97 10.12
CA LEU A 19 -20.15 -17.33 10.17
C LEU A 19 -20.58 -18.09 11.42
N ILE A 20 -20.70 -17.41 12.57
CA ILE A 20 -21.18 -18.02 13.81
C ILE A 20 -22.66 -18.39 13.69
N ASP A 21 -23.50 -17.50 13.16
CA ASP A 21 -24.93 -17.73 12.96
C ASP A 21 -25.18 -18.92 11.99
N ASP A 22 -24.33 -19.07 10.98
CA ASP A 22 -24.35 -20.19 10.02
C ASP A 22 -23.76 -21.51 10.59
N GLY A 23 -23.22 -21.50 11.82
CA GLY A 23 -22.57 -22.66 12.43
C GLY A 23 -21.20 -23.02 11.83
N LYS A 24 -20.55 -22.09 11.13
CA LYS A 24 -19.21 -22.24 10.55
C LYS A 24 -18.11 -21.80 11.51
N ASN A 25 -16.87 -22.16 11.20
CA ASN A 25 -15.72 -21.76 12.01
C ASN A 25 -15.38 -20.28 11.76
N PRO A 26 -15.42 -19.39 12.79
CA PRO A 26 -15.05 -17.98 12.64
C PRO A 26 -13.59 -17.77 12.19
N ASP A 27 -12.69 -18.74 12.40
CA ASP A 27 -11.30 -18.67 11.92
C ASP A 27 -11.19 -18.71 10.38
N GLU A 28 -12.25 -19.19 9.70
CA GLU A 28 -12.32 -19.17 8.24
C GLU A 28 -12.25 -17.74 7.70
N PHE A 29 -12.88 -16.78 8.39
CA PHE A 29 -12.76 -15.36 8.05
C PHE A 29 -11.30 -14.89 8.10
N THR A 30 -10.59 -15.21 9.20
CA THR A 30 -9.18 -14.83 9.37
C THR A 30 -8.31 -15.41 8.25
N LYS A 31 -8.52 -16.69 7.91
CA LYS A 31 -7.82 -17.35 6.81
C LYS A 31 -8.10 -16.69 5.46
N ASP A 32 -9.34 -16.35 5.18
CA ASP A 32 -9.74 -15.74 3.90
C ASP A 32 -9.18 -14.33 3.76
N VAL A 33 -9.24 -13.52 4.82
CA VAL A 33 -8.65 -12.17 4.83
C VAL A 33 -7.15 -12.23 4.58
N ILE A 34 -6.43 -13.13 5.26
CA ILE A 34 -4.98 -13.30 5.06
C ILE A 34 -4.70 -13.74 3.62
N SER A 35 -5.42 -14.74 3.12
CA SER A 35 -5.24 -15.27 1.76
C SER A 35 -5.51 -14.20 0.70
N SER A 36 -6.58 -13.43 0.88
CA SER A 36 -6.95 -12.30 0.02
C SER A 36 -5.89 -11.20 0.05
N CYS A 37 -5.34 -10.88 1.23
CA CYS A 37 -4.25 -9.92 1.36
C CYS A 37 -3.00 -10.36 0.59
N ILE A 38 -2.59 -11.63 0.74
CA ILE A 38 -1.46 -12.20 0.01
C ILE A 38 -1.69 -12.13 -1.50
N ALA A 39 -2.86 -12.54 -1.98
CA ALA A 39 -3.21 -12.50 -3.40
C ALA A 39 -3.19 -11.06 -3.95
N LYS A 40 -3.81 -10.11 -3.25
CA LYS A 40 -3.83 -8.69 -3.62
C LYS A 40 -2.42 -8.09 -3.62
N ASN A 41 -1.59 -8.42 -2.64
CA ASN A 41 -0.20 -7.98 -2.57
C ASN A 41 0.59 -8.49 -3.78
N GLN A 42 0.47 -9.78 -4.10
CA GLN A 42 1.16 -10.40 -5.23
C GLN A 42 0.72 -9.79 -6.57
N VAL A 43 -0.58 -9.57 -6.77
CA VAL A 43 -1.11 -8.89 -7.97
C VAL A 43 -0.59 -7.47 -8.07
N THR A 44 -0.57 -6.72 -6.95
CA THR A 44 -0.08 -5.33 -6.93
C THR A 44 1.42 -5.26 -7.23
N LYS A 45 2.21 -6.18 -6.66
CA LYS A 45 3.62 -6.34 -6.97
C LYS A 45 3.83 -6.67 -8.44
N GLY A 46 3.10 -7.65 -8.98
CA GLY A 46 3.18 -8.04 -10.40
C GLY A 46 2.86 -6.88 -11.34
N LYS A 47 1.80 -6.11 -11.07
CA LYS A 47 1.48 -4.88 -11.82
C LYS A 47 2.63 -3.87 -11.75
N THR A 48 3.13 -3.62 -10.55
CA THR A 48 4.24 -2.67 -10.33
C THR A 48 5.49 -3.08 -11.10
N ASP A 49 5.84 -4.37 -11.06
CA ASP A 49 7.02 -4.89 -11.73
C ASP A 49 6.87 -4.91 -13.26
N ALA A 50 5.67 -5.19 -13.78
CA ALA A 50 5.35 -5.04 -15.20
C ALA A 50 5.53 -3.60 -15.69
N PHE A 51 5.02 -2.60 -14.95
CA PHE A 51 5.22 -1.19 -15.29
C PHE A 51 6.69 -0.77 -15.21
N LYS A 52 7.44 -1.25 -14.22
CA LYS A 52 8.89 -1.01 -14.13
C LYS A 52 9.62 -1.59 -15.35
N SER A 53 9.29 -2.82 -15.74
CA SER A 53 9.90 -3.48 -16.90
C SER A 53 9.57 -2.76 -18.20
N LEU A 54 8.30 -2.40 -18.43
CA LEU A 54 7.88 -1.62 -19.60
C LEU A 54 8.65 -0.30 -19.69
N ARG A 55 8.73 0.44 -18.58
CA ARG A 55 9.45 1.71 -18.54
C ARG A 55 10.94 1.51 -18.82
N LYS A 56 11.55 0.45 -18.30
CA LYS A 56 12.96 0.13 -18.55
C LYS A 56 13.19 -0.10 -20.04
N HIS A 57 12.41 -0.98 -20.68
CA HIS A 57 12.57 -1.28 -22.10
C HIS A 57 12.37 -0.02 -22.97
N LEU A 58 11.36 0.79 -22.67
CA LEU A 58 11.15 2.06 -23.40
C LEU A 58 12.33 3.02 -23.25
N LEU A 59 12.90 3.13 -22.06
CA LEU A 59 14.08 3.98 -21.85
C LEU A 59 15.31 3.44 -22.57
N GLU A 60 15.51 2.12 -22.63
CA GLU A 60 16.61 1.51 -23.36
C GLU A 60 16.54 1.80 -24.87
N GLU A 61 15.36 1.66 -25.47
CA GLU A 61 15.15 1.99 -26.89
C GLU A 61 15.34 3.49 -27.19
N LEU A 62 14.86 4.35 -26.30
CA LEU A 62 15.04 5.80 -26.43
C LEU A 62 16.50 6.22 -26.27
N ASP A 63 17.25 5.59 -25.35
CA ASP A 63 18.67 5.89 -25.10
C ASP A 63 19.53 5.58 -26.35
N GLN A 64 19.17 4.52 -27.08
CA GLN A 64 19.83 4.18 -28.35
C GLN A 64 19.52 5.18 -29.48
N THR A 65 18.33 5.78 -29.48
CA THR A 65 17.87 6.63 -30.58
C THR A 65 18.11 8.13 -30.32
N PHE A 66 18.03 8.55 -29.06
CA PHE A 66 17.98 9.94 -28.59
C PHE A 66 18.69 10.10 -27.22
N PRO A 67 20.03 9.99 -27.19
CA PRO A 67 20.78 9.94 -25.92
C PRO A 67 20.71 11.26 -25.13
N ASP A 68 20.75 12.42 -25.81
CA ASP A 68 20.77 13.73 -25.15
C ASP A 68 19.42 14.07 -24.48
N GLU A 69 18.32 13.68 -25.13
CA GLU A 69 16.96 13.83 -24.61
C GLU A 69 16.71 12.91 -23.42
N VAL A 70 17.27 11.70 -23.43
CA VAL A 70 17.17 10.77 -22.30
C VAL A 70 17.92 11.29 -21.09
N GLU A 71 19.10 11.89 -21.27
CA GLU A 71 19.83 12.52 -20.16
C GLU A 71 19.01 13.67 -19.55
N SER A 72 18.46 14.55 -20.39
CA SER A 72 17.55 15.63 -19.96
C SER A 72 16.33 15.08 -19.19
N TYR A 73 15.74 13.98 -19.65
CA TYR A 73 14.63 13.32 -18.97
C TYR A 73 15.06 12.74 -17.60
N ARG A 74 16.25 12.16 -17.47
CA ARG A 74 16.78 11.62 -16.20
C ARG A 74 16.91 12.73 -15.16
N GLU A 75 17.42 13.89 -15.55
CA GLU A 75 17.55 15.06 -14.67
C GLU A 75 16.18 15.55 -14.18
N ILE A 76 15.24 15.81 -15.10
CA ILE A 76 13.87 16.25 -14.76
C ILE A 76 13.20 15.25 -13.81
N ARG A 77 13.36 13.96 -14.08
CA ARG A 77 12.81 12.89 -13.25
C ARG A 77 13.42 12.89 -11.85
N ALA A 78 14.73 13.07 -11.73
CA ALA A 78 15.42 13.12 -10.44
C ALA A 78 14.94 14.31 -9.61
N MET A 79 14.84 15.49 -10.22
CA MET A 79 14.31 16.69 -9.57
C MET A 79 12.87 16.51 -9.12
N SER A 80 11.99 16.04 -10.00
CA SER A 80 10.58 15.79 -9.67
C SER A 80 10.41 14.75 -8.56
N SER A 81 11.23 13.70 -8.56
CA SER A 81 11.22 12.69 -7.49
C SER A 81 11.70 13.25 -6.15
N ALA A 82 12.69 14.15 -6.16
CA ALA A 82 13.18 14.82 -4.95
C ALA A 82 12.15 15.82 -4.41
N GLU A 83 11.47 16.55 -5.28
CA GLU A 83 10.40 17.48 -4.94
C GLU A 83 9.19 16.75 -4.33
N ALA A 84 8.74 15.65 -4.96
CA ALA A 84 7.66 14.82 -4.43
C ALA A 84 8.00 14.26 -3.05
N LYS A 85 9.25 13.84 -2.82
CA LYS A 85 9.72 13.39 -1.50
C LYS A 85 9.69 14.51 -0.46
N ARG A 86 10.15 15.72 -0.82
CA ARG A 86 10.11 16.89 0.07
C ARG A 86 8.68 17.27 0.45
N LEU A 87 7.77 17.29 -0.52
CA LEU A 87 6.35 17.56 -0.29
C LEU A 87 5.71 16.52 0.64
N ALA A 88 5.98 15.23 0.41
CA ALA A 88 5.49 14.16 1.28
C ALA A 88 6.03 14.28 2.71
N GLN A 89 7.31 14.66 2.88
CA GLN A 89 7.92 14.89 4.19
C GLN A 89 7.31 16.12 4.89
N ALA A 90 7.12 17.22 4.18
CA ALA A 90 6.50 18.44 4.71
C ALA A 90 5.03 18.24 5.12
N GLN A 91 4.30 17.37 4.42
CA GLN A 91 2.92 16.99 4.79
C GLN A 91 2.85 16.00 5.96
N SER A 92 3.96 15.33 6.30
CA SER A 92 4.03 14.34 7.38
C SER A 92 4.42 14.92 8.75
N SER A 93 4.98 16.14 8.79
CA SER A 93 5.36 16.81 10.03
C SER A 93 4.17 17.54 10.66
N LEU A 94 3.73 17.08 11.84
CA LEU A 94 2.86 17.87 12.72
C LEU A 94 3.70 18.98 13.42
N PRO A 95 3.10 20.08 13.91
CA PRO A 95 3.82 21.21 14.52
C PRO A 95 4.70 20.84 15.72
N ASN A 96 4.53 19.65 16.28
CA ASN A 96 5.19 19.18 17.49
C ASN A 96 6.37 18.21 17.21
N GLY A 97 6.71 17.95 15.95
CA GLY A 97 7.85 17.09 15.56
C GLY A 97 7.52 15.60 15.42
N ASP A 98 6.29 15.17 15.67
CA ASP A 98 5.85 13.78 15.45
C ASP A 98 5.51 13.51 13.98
N VAL A 99 5.93 12.35 13.48
CA VAL A 99 5.57 11.82 12.16
C VAL A 99 4.11 11.36 12.19
N LYS A 100 3.27 11.93 11.32
CA LYS A 100 1.87 11.51 11.15
C LYS A 100 1.83 10.07 10.63
N VAL A 101 1.66 9.10 11.54
CA VAL A 101 1.41 7.70 11.18
C VAL A 101 0.13 7.68 10.35
N LYS A 102 0.25 7.24 9.09
CA LYS A 102 -0.88 7.06 8.18
C LYS A 102 -1.80 6.03 8.83
N ALA A 103 -2.98 6.44 9.28
CA ALA A 103 -4.03 5.51 9.68
C ALA A 103 -4.45 4.75 8.42
N GLU A 104 -4.14 3.45 8.38
CA GLU A 104 -4.69 2.55 7.39
C GLU A 104 -6.19 2.37 7.72
N HIS A 105 -7.05 2.76 6.78
CA HIS A 105 -8.47 2.43 6.75
C HIS A 105 -8.70 1.28 5.77
#